data_AF-A0A1W9UBA5-F1
#
_entry.id   AF-A0A1W9UBA5-F1
#
_cell.length_a   1.000
_cell.length_b   1.000
_cell.length_c   1.000
_cell.angle_alpha   90.00
_cell.angle_beta   90.00
_cell.angle_gamma   90.00
#
_symmetry.space_group_name_H-M   'P 1'
#
loop_
_entity.id
_entity.type
_entity.pdbx_description
1 polymer ?
#
loop_
_entity_poly.entity_id
_entity_poly.type
_entity_poly.pdbx_seq_one_letter_code
_entity_poly.pdbx_strand_id
1 'polypeptide(L)'
;MQCTKCGFENRPNARFCKRCGEPMQTEQPAPQASAPPQGTICPACGATAKPGARFCPRCGKPLATEPTPPPAAGPPPPAAPAMQATQPSMGPLPQPYGQPPTAPAQPKRRPSRWPLLAGGIIAFLCIVALIAAAWFALKHLGGEETPIPTIAPTTEAPTTAPPLPTDTSSPPPPPPTTSPQPVSTELPPAFDAQVSIAASAPELRVGEILTVTITVINTGDVPFGHLRYQLVGEWKQHLEPAMETEETMIHEGPVLPDESAMATFVLRAIREGEIRLEAYVMMDAHTAPPSGESRLSDEKIFVRVTP
;
A
#
# COMPACT_ATOMS: atom_id res chain seq x y z
N MET A 1 13.96 -31.92 -23.21
CA MET A 1 12.55 -32.03 -23.61
C MET A 1 12.37 -31.40 -24.98
N GLN A 2 11.72 -32.09 -25.91
CA GLN A 2 11.58 -31.59 -27.28
C GLN A 2 10.32 -30.73 -27.42
N CYS A 3 10.44 -29.61 -28.15
CA CYS A 3 9.32 -28.74 -28.46
C CYS A 3 8.38 -29.44 -29.45
N THR A 4 7.12 -29.66 -29.08
CA THR A 4 6.09 -30.28 -29.92
C THR A 4 5.84 -29.53 -31.24
N LYS A 5 6.02 -28.21 -31.27
CA LYS A 5 5.84 -27.37 -32.46
C LYS A 5 7.00 -27.38 -33.45
N CYS A 6 8.24 -27.53 -32.99
CA CYS A 6 9.43 -27.39 -33.87
C CYS A 6 10.54 -28.43 -33.68
N GLY A 7 10.36 -29.44 -32.83
CA GLY A 7 11.33 -30.51 -32.58
C GLY A 7 12.64 -30.09 -31.89
N PHE A 8 12.76 -28.85 -31.40
CA PHE A 8 14.00 -28.40 -30.75
C PHE A 8 14.15 -28.98 -29.34
N GLU A 9 15.34 -29.47 -29.00
CA GLU A 9 15.70 -29.98 -27.68
C GLU A 9 15.93 -28.81 -26.70
N ASN A 10 15.04 -28.65 -25.72
CA ASN A 10 15.13 -27.63 -24.67
C ASN A 10 15.55 -28.26 -23.34
N ARG A 11 16.14 -27.44 -22.45
CA ARG A 11 16.44 -27.84 -21.06
C ARG A 11 15.16 -28.31 -20.35
N PRO A 12 15.21 -29.31 -19.46
CA PRO A 12 14.09 -29.59 -18.55
C PRO A 12 13.74 -28.30 -17.78
N ASN A 13 12.44 -28.04 -17.61
CA ASN A 13 11.86 -26.84 -17.01
C ASN A 13 12.02 -25.52 -17.81
N ALA A 14 12.35 -25.58 -19.11
CA ALA A 14 12.26 -24.40 -19.96
C ALA A 14 10.79 -23.98 -20.16
N ARG A 15 10.40 -22.77 -19.73
CA ARG A 15 9.00 -22.27 -19.84
C ARG A 15 8.57 -21.97 -21.29
N PHE A 16 9.52 -21.69 -22.17
CA PHE A 16 9.30 -21.38 -23.59
C PHE A 16 10.38 -22.05 -24.43
N CYS A 17 10.08 -22.42 -25.67
CA CYS A 17 11.06 -22.98 -26.58
C CYS A 17 12.03 -21.91 -27.07
N LYS A 18 13.33 -22.13 -26.86
CA LYS A 18 14.39 -21.19 -27.29
C LYS A 18 14.47 -20.96 -28.81
N ARG A 19 13.88 -21.82 -29.64
CA ARG A 19 13.95 -21.71 -31.11
C ARG A 19 12.72 -21.07 -31.75
N CYS A 20 11.52 -21.30 -31.22
CA CYS A 20 10.27 -20.81 -31.83
C CYS A 20 9.36 -20.00 -30.89
N GLY A 21 9.79 -19.72 -29.66
CA GLY A 21 9.03 -18.93 -28.68
C GLY A 21 7.84 -19.65 -28.03
N GLU A 22 7.44 -20.82 -28.54
CA GLU A 22 6.24 -21.53 -28.07
C GLU A 22 6.30 -21.83 -26.57
N PRO A 23 5.24 -21.53 -25.79
CA PRO A 23 5.18 -21.93 -24.39
C PRO A 23 5.29 -23.45 -24.28
N MET A 24 6.17 -23.90 -23.40
CA MET A 24 6.33 -25.33 -23.14
C MET A 24 5.34 -25.73 -22.06
N GLN A 25 4.52 -26.74 -22.36
CA GLN A 25 3.72 -27.44 -21.38
C GLN A 25 4.68 -28.02 -20.34
N THR A 26 4.78 -27.30 -19.22
CA THR A 26 5.55 -27.74 -18.06
C THR A 26 4.62 -28.71 -17.34
N GLU A 27 4.86 -30.02 -17.52
CA GLU A 27 4.08 -31.06 -16.85
C GLU A 27 4.14 -30.79 -15.34
N GLN A 28 3.00 -30.36 -14.80
CA GLN A 28 2.92 -29.86 -13.44
C GLN A 28 3.21 -31.02 -12.48
N PRO A 29 4.12 -30.86 -11.50
CA PRO A 29 4.26 -31.85 -10.43
C PRO A 29 2.89 -32.11 -9.81
N ALA A 30 2.49 -33.38 -9.74
CA ALA A 30 1.11 -33.76 -9.48
C ALA A 30 0.55 -33.10 -8.20
N PRO A 31 -0.69 -32.58 -8.20
CA PRO A 31 -1.31 -32.04 -7.00
C PRO A 31 -1.63 -33.18 -6.03
N GLN A 32 -0.69 -33.49 -5.14
CA GLN A 32 -0.99 -34.30 -3.96
C GLN A 32 -1.94 -33.53 -3.04
N ALA A 33 -2.92 -34.26 -2.50
CA ALA A 33 -4.08 -33.66 -1.86
C ALA A 33 -3.76 -32.94 -0.55
N SER A 34 -4.23 -31.71 -0.43
CA SER A 34 -4.95 -31.26 0.77
C SER A 34 -5.84 -30.07 0.41
N ALA A 35 -7.08 -30.36 0.00
CA ALA A 35 -8.09 -29.33 -0.08
C ALA A 35 -8.31 -28.75 1.34
N PRO A 36 -8.15 -27.44 1.56
CA PRO A 36 -8.55 -26.84 2.83
C PRO A 36 -10.07 -27.03 2.99
N PRO A 37 -10.56 -27.41 4.18
CA PRO A 37 -11.98 -27.67 4.36
C PRO A 37 -12.79 -26.39 4.08
N GLN A 38 -13.78 -26.52 3.19
CA GLN A 38 -14.60 -25.41 2.69
C GLN A 38 -15.27 -24.69 3.87
N GLY A 39 -15.01 -23.39 4.01
CA GLY A 39 -15.53 -22.58 5.11
C GLY A 39 -17.05 -22.40 5.04
N THR A 40 -17.69 -22.27 6.20
CA THR A 40 -19.14 -22.01 6.27
C THR A 40 -19.42 -20.53 6.04
N ILE A 41 -20.19 -20.18 5.02
CA ILE A 41 -20.61 -18.80 4.76
C ILE A 41 -21.68 -18.39 5.78
N CYS A 42 -21.51 -17.23 6.41
CA CYS A 42 -22.48 -16.70 7.37
C CYS A 42 -23.76 -16.23 6.67
N PRO A 43 -24.94 -16.81 6.97
CA PRO A 43 -26.20 -16.42 6.33
C PRO A 43 -26.66 -15.00 6.66
N ALA A 44 -26.08 -14.38 7.71
CA ALA A 44 -26.47 -13.05 8.17
C ALA A 44 -25.55 -11.90 7.69
N CYS A 45 -24.42 -12.19 7.04
CA CYS A 45 -23.50 -11.16 6.55
C CYS A 45 -22.59 -11.57 5.37
N GLY A 46 -22.73 -12.79 4.82
CA GLY A 46 -21.92 -13.28 3.71
C GLY A 46 -20.46 -13.61 4.03
N ALA A 47 -19.97 -13.35 5.24
CA ALA A 47 -18.58 -13.63 5.61
C ALA A 47 -18.31 -15.14 5.77
N THR A 48 -17.26 -15.64 5.12
CA THR A 48 -16.77 -17.01 5.28
C THR A 48 -16.13 -17.21 6.66
N ALA A 49 -16.55 -18.25 7.36
CA ALA A 49 -15.98 -18.66 8.64
C ALA A 49 -15.21 -19.98 8.52
N LYS A 50 -14.27 -20.21 9.45
CA LYS A 50 -13.53 -21.47 9.53
C LYS A 50 -14.49 -22.64 9.80
N PRO A 51 -14.28 -23.83 9.21
CA PRO A 51 -15.11 -25.01 9.48
C PRO A 51 -15.19 -25.32 10.98
N GLY A 52 -16.40 -25.61 11.47
CA GLY A 52 -16.67 -25.84 12.90
C GLY A 52 -16.80 -24.58 13.76
N ALA A 53 -16.70 -23.36 13.20
CA ALA A 53 -16.98 -22.14 13.94
C ALA A 53 -18.46 -22.05 14.33
N ARG A 54 -18.75 -21.90 15.63
CA ARG A 54 -20.13 -21.78 16.16
C ARG A 54 -20.73 -20.38 15.97
N PHE A 55 -19.88 -19.36 15.78
CA PHE A 55 -20.26 -17.95 15.61
C PHE A 55 -19.46 -17.33 14.48
N CYS A 56 -20.05 -16.35 13.79
CA CYS A 56 -19.41 -15.63 12.70
C CYS A 56 -18.33 -14.68 13.24
N PRO A 57 -17.07 -14.74 12.75
CA PRO A 57 -16.01 -13.84 13.20
C PRO A 57 -16.20 -12.38 12.77
N ARG A 58 -17.07 -12.11 11.80
CA ARG A 58 -17.36 -10.75 11.28
C ARG A 58 -18.58 -10.07 11.92
N CYS A 59 -19.56 -10.81 12.41
CA CYS A 59 -20.81 -10.23 12.95
C CYS A 59 -21.33 -10.86 14.26
N GLY A 60 -20.62 -11.83 14.83
CA GLY A 60 -20.97 -12.48 16.11
C GLY A 60 -22.19 -13.39 16.09
N LYS A 61 -23.01 -13.39 15.03
CA LYS A 61 -24.22 -14.23 14.93
C LYS A 61 -23.85 -15.72 14.81
N PRO A 62 -24.67 -16.64 15.39
CA PRO A 62 -24.40 -18.06 15.34
C PRO A 62 -24.43 -18.60 13.91
N LEU A 63 -23.54 -19.55 13.64
CA LEU A 63 -23.50 -20.32 12.39
C LEU A 63 -24.21 -21.64 12.67
N ALA A 64 -25.35 -21.85 12.00
CA ALA A 64 -26.33 -22.82 12.45
C ALA A 64 -25.92 -24.28 12.15
N THR A 65 -25.63 -25.04 13.21
CA THR A 65 -25.65 -26.51 13.18
C THR A 65 -25.87 -27.12 14.57
N GLU A 66 -27.14 -27.15 15.01
CA GLU A 66 -27.77 -28.31 15.66
C GLU A 66 -29.31 -28.11 15.67
N PRO A 67 -30.15 -29.16 15.52
CA PRO A 67 -31.60 -29.00 15.61
C PRO A 67 -32.04 -28.74 17.05
N THR A 68 -32.51 -27.53 17.35
CA THR A 68 -33.24 -27.26 18.59
C THR A 68 -34.51 -28.12 18.61
N PRO A 69 -34.74 -28.99 19.60
CA PRO A 69 -36.01 -29.70 19.72
C PRO A 69 -37.14 -28.68 19.96
N PRO A 70 -38.35 -28.91 19.42
CA PRO A 70 -39.43 -27.92 19.46
C PRO A 70 -39.81 -27.59 20.91
N PRO A 71 -40.07 -26.30 21.24
CA PRO A 71 -40.52 -25.92 22.57
C PRO A 71 -41.88 -26.56 22.84
N ALA A 72 -42.00 -27.26 23.97
CA ALA A 72 -43.26 -27.79 24.45
C ALA A 72 -44.25 -26.64 24.68
N ALA A 73 -45.51 -26.84 24.25
CA ALA A 73 -46.55 -25.84 24.38
C ALA A 73 -46.83 -25.53 25.87
N GLY A 74 -46.48 -24.31 26.30
CA GLY A 74 -47.02 -23.75 27.54
C GLY A 74 -48.52 -23.46 27.39
N PRO A 75 -49.31 -23.50 28.48
CA PRO A 75 -50.74 -23.20 28.43
C PRO A 75 -51.00 -21.75 27.99
N PRO A 76 -52.18 -21.47 27.41
CA PRO A 76 -52.49 -20.14 26.84
C PRO A 76 -52.53 -19.04 27.92
N PRO A 77 -52.22 -17.79 27.55
CA PRO A 77 -52.24 -16.68 28.49
C PRO A 77 -53.67 -16.41 29.01
N PRO A 78 -53.86 -16.10 30.30
CA PRO A 78 -55.15 -15.67 30.82
C PRO A 78 -55.56 -14.32 30.21
N ALA A 79 -56.86 -14.15 30.00
CA ALA A 79 -57.44 -12.93 29.43
C ALA A 79 -57.17 -11.69 30.30
N ALA A 80 -57.01 -10.53 29.65
CA ALA A 80 -56.74 -9.27 30.32
C ALA A 80 -57.91 -8.82 31.22
N PRO A 81 -57.66 -8.47 32.50
CA PRO A 81 -58.59 -7.70 33.30
C PRO A 81 -58.58 -6.22 32.85
N ALA A 82 -59.77 -5.61 32.77
CA ALA A 82 -59.91 -4.18 32.53
C ALA A 82 -59.32 -3.36 33.69
N MET A 83 -58.89 -2.12 33.39
CA MET A 83 -58.31 -1.21 34.36
C MET A 83 -59.23 -0.97 35.56
N GLN A 84 -58.73 -1.26 36.76
CA GLN A 84 -59.27 -0.70 38.00
C GLN A 84 -58.25 0.29 38.57
N ALA A 85 -58.69 1.52 38.82
CA ALA A 85 -57.84 2.56 39.37
C ALA A 85 -57.57 2.31 40.85
N THR A 86 -56.31 2.01 41.20
CA THR A 86 -55.81 2.02 42.57
C THR A 86 -54.51 2.81 42.63
N GLN A 87 -54.43 3.71 43.63
CA GLN A 87 -53.35 4.68 43.78
C GLN A 87 -52.04 3.99 44.19
N PRO A 88 -50.87 4.41 43.67
CA PRO A 88 -49.58 4.01 44.23
C PRO A 88 -49.40 4.64 45.62
N SER A 89 -49.45 3.81 46.65
CA SER A 89 -48.98 4.18 47.99
C SER A 89 -47.47 4.46 47.96
N MET A 90 -47.01 5.46 48.72
CA MET A 90 -45.57 5.78 48.79
C MET A 90 -44.78 4.63 49.43
N GLY A 91 -43.91 4.00 48.65
CA GLY A 91 -42.83 3.16 49.18
C GLY A 91 -41.73 4.00 49.85
N PRO A 92 -40.91 3.40 50.73
CA PRO A 92 -39.83 4.12 51.41
C PRO A 92 -38.72 4.57 50.44
N LEU A 93 -38.07 5.67 50.79
CA LEU A 93 -37.00 6.29 50.00
C LEU A 93 -35.82 5.33 49.75
N PRO A 94 -35.20 5.35 48.55
CA PRO A 94 -33.97 4.61 48.30
C PRO A 94 -32.81 5.17 49.13
N GLN A 95 -31.93 4.29 49.62
CA GLN A 95 -30.77 4.68 50.42
C GLN A 95 -29.69 5.39 49.57
N PRO A 96 -28.84 6.25 50.18
CA PRO A 96 -27.77 6.93 49.45
C PRO A 96 -26.66 5.96 49.04
N TYR A 97 -26.34 5.99 47.75
CA TYR A 97 -25.09 5.59 47.10
C TYR A 97 -24.11 4.70 47.89
N GLY A 98 -24.06 3.41 47.51
CA GLY A 98 -22.90 2.58 47.78
C GLY A 98 -21.64 3.14 47.10
N GLN A 99 -20.49 2.99 47.74
CA GLN A 99 -19.21 3.49 47.22
C GLN A 99 -18.82 2.79 45.89
N PRO A 100 -18.18 3.50 44.95
CA PRO A 100 -17.68 2.86 43.73
C PRO A 100 -16.57 1.85 44.05
N PRO A 101 -16.45 0.75 43.28
CA PRO A 101 -15.45 -0.27 43.52
C PRO A 101 -14.03 0.29 43.33
N THR A 102 -13.13 -0.04 44.26
CA THR A 102 -11.74 0.41 44.27
C THR A 102 -10.99 -0.13 43.05
N ALA A 103 -10.39 0.76 42.26
CA ALA A 103 -9.59 0.37 41.11
C ALA A 103 -8.35 -0.46 41.53
N PRO A 104 -7.97 -1.51 40.77
CA PRO A 104 -6.79 -2.30 41.07
C PRO A 104 -5.50 -1.47 40.96
N ALA A 105 -4.56 -1.69 41.87
CA ALA A 105 -3.32 -0.92 41.97
C ALA A 105 -2.45 -1.08 40.71
N GLN A 106 -2.11 0.04 40.09
CA GLN A 106 -1.23 0.11 38.92
C GLN A 106 0.19 -0.42 39.25
N PRO A 107 0.79 -1.30 38.42
CA PRO A 107 2.14 -1.80 38.67
C PRO A 107 3.18 -0.69 38.47
N LYS A 108 4.06 -0.49 39.47
CA LYS A 108 5.17 0.47 39.39
C LYS A 108 6.07 0.18 38.18
N ARG A 109 6.10 1.10 37.20
CA ARG A 109 7.06 1.06 36.08
C ARG A 109 8.49 1.01 36.62
N ARG A 110 9.28 0.04 36.16
CA ARG A 110 10.72 -0.01 36.43
C ARG A 110 11.43 1.07 35.60
N PRO A 111 12.43 1.79 36.15
CA PRO A 111 13.19 2.78 35.38
C PRO A 111 13.98 2.09 34.26
N SER A 112 13.80 2.55 33.03
CA SER A 112 14.49 2.02 31.86
C SER A 112 15.96 2.44 31.86
N ARG A 113 16.87 1.51 31.57
CA ARG A 113 18.33 1.75 31.50
C ARG A 113 18.78 2.44 30.21
N TRP A 114 17.83 2.90 29.39
CA TRP A 114 18.05 3.49 28.07
C TRP A 114 19.07 4.64 27.99
N PRO A 115 19.20 5.59 28.95
CA PRO A 115 20.15 6.70 28.81
C PRO A 115 21.63 6.26 28.77
N LEU A 116 21.96 5.05 29.23
CA LEU A 116 23.32 4.50 29.16
C LEU A 116 23.69 3.99 27.75
N LEU A 117 22.71 3.57 26.95
CA LEU A 117 22.95 3.08 25.59
C LEU A 117 23.10 4.24 24.59
N ALA A 118 22.28 5.29 24.72
CA ALA A 118 22.36 6.47 23.87
C ALA A 118 23.73 7.19 23.96
N GLY A 119 24.27 7.33 25.18
CA GLY A 119 25.59 7.95 25.39
C GLY A 119 26.74 7.19 24.72
N GLY A 120 26.69 5.85 24.71
CA GLY A 120 27.69 5.02 24.05
C GLY A 120 27.70 5.18 22.52
N ILE A 121 26.53 5.29 21.91
CA ILE A 121 26.40 5.49 20.45
C ILE A 121 26.94 6.86 20.04
N ILE A 122 26.62 7.93 20.79
CA ILE A 122 27.11 9.29 20.50
C ILE A 122 28.65 9.33 20.60
N ALA A 123 29.22 8.77 21.66
CA ALA A 123 30.68 8.70 21.82
C ALA A 123 31.37 7.93 20.68
N PHE A 124 30.78 6.81 20.23
CA PHE A 124 31.29 6.04 19.10
C PHE A 124 31.24 6.82 17.79
N LEU A 125 30.13 7.50 17.49
CA LEU A 125 29.99 8.34 16.29
C LEU A 125 30.99 9.50 16.27
N CYS A 126 31.24 10.15 17.41
CA CYS A 126 32.28 11.18 17.51
C CYS A 126 33.68 10.63 17.22
N ILE A 127 34.02 9.43 17.71
CA ILE A 127 35.32 8.79 17.44
C ILE A 127 35.47 8.46 15.95
N VAL A 128 34.43 7.89 15.31
CA VAL A 128 34.45 7.60 13.86
C VAL A 128 34.60 8.87 13.03
N ALA A 129 33.92 9.96 13.39
CA ALA A 129 34.04 11.24 12.70
C ALA A 129 35.46 11.84 12.79
N LEU A 130 36.11 11.76 13.97
CA LEU A 130 37.49 12.21 14.15
C LEU A 130 38.49 11.37 13.33
N ILE A 131 38.30 10.05 13.28
CA ILE A 131 39.13 9.16 12.46
C ILE A 131 38.96 9.50 10.97
N ALA A 132 37.72 9.70 10.50
CA ALA A 132 37.44 10.08 9.12
C ALA A 132 38.05 11.43 8.74
N ALA A 133 37.95 12.43 9.63
CA ALA A 133 38.56 13.75 9.42
C ALA A 133 40.10 13.68 9.35
N ALA A 134 40.74 12.91 10.22
CA ALA A 134 42.18 12.68 10.19
C ALA A 134 42.62 11.97 8.89
N TRP A 135 41.86 10.98 8.43
CA TRP A 135 42.14 10.25 7.18
C TRP A 135 41.95 11.14 5.94
N PHE A 136 40.95 12.03 5.96
CA PHE A 136 40.70 13.00 4.90
C PHE A 136 41.82 14.06 4.82
N ALA A 137 42.24 14.62 5.96
CA ALA A 137 43.36 15.55 6.03
C ALA A 137 44.67 14.93 5.51
N LEU A 138 44.94 13.67 5.86
CA LEU A 138 46.12 12.94 5.39
C LEU A 138 46.07 12.65 3.87
N LYS A 139 44.87 12.53 3.29
CA LYS A 139 44.67 12.29 1.85
C LYS A 139 44.74 13.55 0.99
N HIS A 140 44.40 14.73 1.53
CA HIS A 140 44.28 15.98 0.77
C HIS A 140 45.51 16.91 0.82
N LEU A 141 46.58 16.56 1.54
CA LEU A 141 47.82 17.34 1.62
C LEU A 141 48.91 16.93 0.59
N GLY A 142 48.54 16.20 -0.46
CA GLY A 142 49.46 15.82 -1.54
C GLY A 142 48.89 16.14 -2.92
N GLY A 143 49.23 17.30 -3.47
CA GLY A 143 48.87 17.68 -4.84
C GLY A 143 48.67 19.18 -5.06
N GLU A 144 49.75 19.97 -5.04
CA GLU A 144 49.76 21.30 -5.67
C GLU A 144 50.15 21.15 -7.15
N GLU A 145 49.23 21.45 -8.07
CA GLU A 145 49.57 21.78 -9.46
C GLU A 145 48.75 23.00 -9.92
N THR A 146 49.43 23.95 -10.56
CA THR A 146 48.92 25.31 -10.82
C THR A 146 48.25 25.41 -12.20
N PRO A 147 47.06 26.04 -12.34
CA PRO A 147 46.45 26.25 -13.65
C PRO A 147 47.01 27.51 -14.34
N ILE A 148 47.49 27.36 -15.58
CA ILE A 148 47.86 28.48 -16.47
C ILE A 148 46.71 28.70 -17.48
N PRO A 149 46.21 29.94 -17.69
CA PRO A 149 45.25 30.25 -18.73
C PRO A 149 45.94 30.46 -20.09
N THR A 150 45.30 30.10 -21.20
CA THR A 150 45.76 30.50 -22.54
C THR A 150 44.57 30.77 -23.46
N ILE A 151 44.76 31.78 -24.31
CA ILE A 151 43.73 32.56 -24.99
C ILE A 151 43.67 32.16 -26.49
N ALA A 152 42.47 32.07 -27.05
CA ALA A 152 42.24 32.12 -28.50
C ALA A 152 42.14 33.59 -28.93
N PRO A 153 42.51 33.99 -30.17
CA PRO A 153 41.44 34.03 -31.20
C PRO A 153 41.88 34.01 -32.70
N THR A 154 40.87 33.88 -33.59
CA THR A 154 40.71 34.36 -35.00
C THR A 154 41.76 34.06 -36.10
N THR A 155 41.29 33.69 -37.32
CA THR A 155 41.39 34.51 -38.57
C THR A 155 41.40 33.71 -39.90
N GLU A 156 40.46 34.11 -40.77
CA GLU A 156 40.36 34.05 -42.26
C GLU A 156 40.43 32.74 -43.10
N ALA A 157 39.44 32.65 -44.00
CA ALA A 157 39.55 32.12 -45.36
C ALA A 157 39.78 33.31 -46.33
N PRO A 158 40.13 33.11 -47.63
CA PRO A 158 39.04 32.97 -48.62
C PRO A 158 39.37 32.22 -49.96
N THR A 159 38.29 31.94 -50.71
CA THR A 159 38.20 31.95 -52.20
C THR A 159 39.07 31.04 -53.08
N THR A 160 38.42 30.17 -53.90
CA THR A 160 38.34 30.27 -55.39
C THR A 160 37.30 29.26 -55.93
N ALA A 161 36.61 29.59 -57.03
CA ALA A 161 35.48 28.84 -57.59
C ALA A 161 35.75 28.31 -59.04
N PRO A 162 34.79 28.35 -59.99
CA PRO A 162 33.93 27.25 -60.50
C PRO A 162 34.41 26.71 -61.89
N PRO A 163 33.74 25.77 -62.65
CA PRO A 163 32.28 25.54 -62.72
C PRO A 163 31.75 24.11 -63.11
N LEU A 164 30.48 24.15 -63.54
CA LEU A 164 29.52 23.16 -64.08
C LEU A 164 30.01 22.20 -65.20
N PRO A 165 29.28 21.09 -65.45
CA PRO A 165 28.18 21.16 -66.44
C PRO A 165 26.83 20.59 -65.98
N THR A 166 25.80 21.03 -66.71
CA THR A 166 24.38 20.68 -66.63
C THR A 166 24.12 19.20 -66.94
N ASP A 167 23.11 18.59 -66.31
CA ASP A 167 22.26 17.68 -67.07
C ASP A 167 20.80 17.64 -66.60
N THR A 168 19.90 17.43 -67.57
CA THR A 168 18.45 17.44 -67.40
C THR A 168 17.91 16.03 -67.19
N SER A 169 17.07 15.80 -66.18
CA SER A 169 16.23 14.60 -66.16
C SER A 169 14.84 14.87 -65.57
N SER A 170 13.84 14.33 -66.25
CA SER A 170 12.40 14.53 -65.98
C SER A 170 11.93 13.68 -64.79
N PRO A 171 10.97 14.14 -63.97
CA PRO A 171 10.43 13.32 -62.89
C PRO A 171 9.55 12.16 -63.42
N PRO A 172 9.53 11.00 -62.73
CA PRO A 172 8.60 9.92 -63.02
C PRO A 172 7.16 10.24 -62.53
N PRO A 173 6.12 9.57 -63.09
CA PRO A 173 4.74 9.77 -62.68
C PRO A 173 4.45 9.22 -61.26
N PRO A 174 3.45 9.76 -60.55
CA PRO A 174 3.10 9.30 -59.21
C PRO A 174 2.51 7.88 -59.21
N PRO A 175 2.73 7.08 -58.15
CA PRO A 175 2.06 5.79 -57.97
C PRO A 175 0.55 5.99 -57.74
N PRO A 176 -0.28 4.96 -57.99
CA PRO A 176 -1.72 5.06 -57.82
C PRO A 176 -2.09 5.34 -56.36
N THR A 177 -3.04 6.27 -56.16
CA THR A 177 -3.58 6.63 -54.85
C THR A 177 -4.31 5.46 -54.21
N THR A 178 -3.59 4.66 -53.43
CA THR A 178 -4.20 3.76 -52.44
C THR A 178 -4.78 4.63 -51.35
N SER A 179 -6.11 4.73 -51.29
CA SER A 179 -6.81 5.45 -50.24
C SER A 179 -6.33 4.92 -48.87
N PRO A 180 -5.79 5.76 -47.98
CA PRO A 180 -5.32 5.28 -46.68
C PRO A 180 -6.52 4.73 -45.92
N GLN A 181 -6.49 3.44 -45.59
CA GLN A 181 -7.40 2.89 -44.59
C GLN A 181 -7.18 3.67 -43.29
N PRO A 182 -8.23 3.95 -42.50
CA PRO A 182 -8.04 4.58 -41.21
C PRO A 182 -7.16 3.66 -40.36
N VAL A 183 -5.93 4.09 -40.13
CA VAL A 183 -5.10 3.48 -39.09
C VAL A 183 -5.84 3.73 -37.79
N SER A 184 -6.36 2.66 -37.19
CA SER A 184 -6.75 2.70 -35.78
C SER A 184 -5.49 3.05 -35.01
N THR A 185 -5.38 4.32 -34.60
CA THR A 185 -4.40 4.74 -33.61
C THR A 185 -4.81 4.07 -32.31
N GLU A 186 -4.32 2.86 -32.09
CA GLU A 186 -4.47 2.14 -30.84
C GLU A 186 -3.80 3.00 -29.77
N LEU A 187 -4.62 3.57 -28.90
CA LEU A 187 -4.14 4.50 -27.88
C LEU A 187 -3.17 3.72 -26.97
N PRO A 188 -1.98 4.25 -26.68
CA PRO A 188 -1.05 3.53 -25.79
C PRO A 188 -1.74 3.28 -24.44
N PRO A 189 -1.56 2.09 -23.84
CA PRO A 189 -2.26 1.72 -22.61
C PRO A 189 -1.98 2.74 -21.51
N ALA A 190 -3.03 3.35 -20.96
CA ALA A 190 -2.91 4.38 -19.96
C ALA A 190 -2.60 3.76 -18.58
N PHE A 191 -1.54 4.25 -17.93
CA PHE A 191 -1.25 3.98 -16.53
C PHE A 191 -1.66 5.19 -15.69
N ASP A 192 -2.89 5.16 -15.19
CA ASP A 192 -3.46 6.24 -14.39
C ASP A 192 -4.10 5.70 -13.13
N ALA A 193 -3.83 6.36 -12.00
CA ALA A 193 -4.33 5.96 -10.71
C ALA A 193 -4.62 7.20 -9.86
N GLN A 194 -5.80 7.22 -9.24
CA GLN A 194 -6.17 8.23 -8.26
C GLN A 194 -5.77 7.76 -6.86
N VAL A 195 -5.16 8.64 -6.06
CA VAL A 195 -4.66 8.29 -4.72
C VAL A 195 -5.23 9.26 -3.69
N SER A 196 -6.18 8.77 -2.90
CA SER A 196 -6.82 9.53 -1.82
C SER A 196 -6.34 9.09 -0.44
N ILE A 197 -6.33 10.02 0.50
CA ILE A 197 -5.94 9.79 1.90
C ILE A 197 -7.00 10.42 2.81
N ALA A 198 -7.42 9.70 3.84
CA ALA A 198 -8.43 10.14 4.80
C ALA A 198 -8.04 9.81 6.24
N ALA A 199 -8.31 10.73 7.16
CA ALA A 199 -8.16 10.52 8.60
C ALA A 199 -9.53 10.25 9.25
N SER A 200 -9.55 9.40 10.29
CA SER A 200 -10.77 9.14 11.08
C SER A 200 -11.26 10.35 11.89
N ALA A 201 -10.38 11.31 12.18
CA ALA A 201 -10.70 12.56 12.85
C ALA A 201 -9.69 13.66 12.45
N PRO A 202 -10.12 14.93 12.31
CA PRO A 202 -9.24 16.07 12.07
C PRO A 202 -8.55 16.58 13.36
N GLU A 203 -9.03 16.17 14.53
CA GLU A 203 -8.49 16.55 15.83
C GLU A 203 -8.54 15.36 16.80
N LEU A 204 -7.48 15.17 17.59
CA LEU A 204 -7.33 14.11 18.60
C LEU A 204 -6.72 14.68 19.89
N ARG A 205 -6.78 13.89 20.96
CA ARG A 205 -6.01 14.10 22.20
C ARG A 205 -4.78 13.20 22.26
N VAL A 206 -3.76 13.59 23.03
CA VAL A 206 -2.61 12.73 23.34
C VAL A 206 -3.10 11.41 23.96
N GLY A 207 -2.64 10.30 23.38
CA GLY A 207 -3.03 8.93 23.75
C GLY A 207 -4.14 8.32 22.89
N GLU A 208 -4.92 9.12 22.16
CA GLU A 208 -5.97 8.62 21.25
C GLU A 208 -5.39 7.95 19.99
N ILE A 209 -6.26 7.24 19.27
CA ILE A 209 -5.92 6.51 18.04
C ILE A 209 -6.47 7.26 16.83
N LEU A 210 -5.57 7.61 15.91
CA LEU A 210 -5.89 8.05 14.56
C LEU A 210 -5.83 6.84 13.62
N THR A 211 -6.91 6.59 12.89
CA THR A 211 -6.91 5.66 11.75
C THR A 211 -6.75 6.47 10.47
N VAL A 212 -5.69 6.22 9.70
CA VAL A 212 -5.48 6.82 8.38
C VAL A 212 -5.70 5.76 7.31
N THR A 213 -6.64 6.00 6.40
CA THR A 213 -6.92 5.12 5.26
C THR A 213 -6.37 5.77 3.99
N ILE A 214 -5.58 5.02 3.23
CA ILE A 214 -5.14 5.39 1.89
C ILE A 214 -5.89 4.50 0.90
N THR A 215 -6.54 5.10 -0.09
CA THR A 215 -7.30 4.39 -1.13
C THR A 215 -6.73 4.74 -2.50
N VAL A 216 -6.32 3.70 -3.24
CA VAL A 216 -5.86 3.79 -4.62
C VAL A 216 -6.97 3.26 -5.51
N ILE A 217 -7.35 4.02 -6.54
CA ILE A 217 -8.31 3.60 -7.56
C ILE A 217 -7.56 3.48 -8.88
N ASN A 218 -7.69 2.35 -9.57
CA ASN A 218 -7.14 2.18 -10.91
C ASN A 218 -8.07 2.87 -11.91
N THR A 219 -7.58 3.93 -12.55
CA THR A 219 -8.31 4.71 -13.55
C THR A 219 -7.70 4.57 -14.96
N GLY A 220 -6.79 3.60 -15.13
CA GLY A 220 -6.16 3.25 -16.39
C GLY A 220 -6.54 1.84 -16.87
N ASP A 221 -6.02 1.45 -18.02
CA ASP A 221 -6.41 0.21 -18.71
C ASP A 221 -5.58 -1.02 -18.29
N VAL A 222 -4.58 -0.83 -17.42
CA VAL A 222 -3.59 -1.85 -17.06
C VAL A 222 -3.74 -2.25 -15.59
N PRO A 223 -3.74 -3.55 -15.24
CA PRO A 223 -3.77 -3.97 -13.84
C PRO A 223 -2.44 -3.68 -13.13
N PHE A 224 -2.54 -3.25 -11.87
CA PHE A 224 -1.41 -2.94 -10.99
C PHE A 224 -1.08 -4.10 -10.07
N GLY A 225 0.19 -4.32 -9.74
CA GLY A 225 0.64 -5.29 -8.74
C GLY A 225 1.51 -4.66 -7.66
N HIS A 226 1.72 -5.42 -6.57
CA HIS A 226 2.62 -5.10 -5.45
C HIS A 226 2.51 -3.66 -4.91
N LEU A 227 1.30 -3.16 -4.67
CA LEU A 227 1.12 -1.78 -4.19
C LEU A 227 1.76 -1.64 -2.80
N ARG A 228 2.66 -0.65 -2.66
CA ARG A 228 3.33 -0.31 -1.41
C ARG A 228 2.89 1.08 -0.97
N TYR A 229 2.29 1.15 0.20
CA TYR A 229 1.74 2.36 0.78
C TYR A 229 2.66 2.87 1.88
N GLN A 230 2.94 4.16 1.91
CA GLN A 230 3.74 4.81 2.94
C GLN A 230 3.13 6.16 3.31
N LEU A 231 3.08 6.48 4.60
CA LEU A 231 2.74 7.82 5.06
C LEU A 231 3.99 8.71 5.09
N VAL A 232 3.94 9.84 4.40
CA VAL A 232 5.05 10.81 4.34
C VAL A 232 4.68 12.14 5.01
N GLY A 233 5.69 12.85 5.53
CA GLY A 233 5.55 14.07 6.32
C GLY A 233 6.11 13.95 7.74
N GLU A 234 6.08 15.05 8.50
CA GLU A 234 6.63 15.17 9.87
C GLU A 234 5.72 14.57 10.97
N TRP A 235 5.02 13.48 10.64
CA TRP A 235 4.04 12.86 11.54
C TRP A 235 4.70 12.08 12.69
N LYS A 236 5.89 11.50 12.47
CA LYS A 236 6.60 10.63 13.43
C LYS A 236 7.00 11.31 14.75
N GLN A 237 6.98 12.65 14.80
CA GLN A 237 7.25 13.40 16.03
C GLN A 237 6.03 13.50 16.96
N HIS A 238 4.84 13.27 16.43
CA HIS A 238 3.54 13.50 17.06
C HIS A 238 2.67 12.24 17.12
N LEU A 239 2.88 11.29 16.21
CA LEU A 239 2.20 10.01 16.13
C LEU A 239 3.21 8.85 16.11
N GLU A 240 2.87 7.73 16.74
CA GLU A 240 3.60 6.44 16.64
C GLU A 240 2.70 5.34 16.04
N PRO A 241 3.24 4.33 15.33
CA PRO A 241 2.44 3.18 14.89
C PRO A 241 1.86 2.40 16.07
N ALA A 242 0.58 2.02 15.95
CA ALA A 242 -0.15 1.25 16.94
C ALA A 242 -0.67 -0.07 16.35
N MET A 243 -0.92 -1.06 17.20
CA MET A 243 -1.55 -2.36 16.84
C MET A 243 -0.92 -3.05 15.61
N GLU A 244 0.36 -3.40 15.70
CA GLU A 244 1.11 -4.11 14.65
C GLU A 244 1.19 -3.41 13.27
N THR A 245 0.74 -2.14 13.17
CA THR A 245 0.88 -1.32 11.95
C THR A 245 2.36 -1.14 11.59
N GLU A 246 2.73 -1.55 10.38
CA GLU A 246 4.06 -1.33 9.82
C GLU A 246 4.19 0.08 9.20
N GLU A 247 5.40 0.60 9.06
CA GLU A 247 5.63 1.91 8.41
C GLU A 247 5.34 1.91 6.90
N THR A 248 5.35 0.72 6.29
CA THR A 248 5.05 0.49 4.88
C THR A 248 4.08 -0.68 4.81
N MET A 249 2.87 -0.44 4.29
CA MET A 249 1.88 -1.50 4.09
C MET A 249 1.99 -2.03 2.65
N ILE A 250 1.84 -3.35 2.47
CA ILE A 250 1.90 -4.01 1.15
C ILE A 250 0.53 -4.63 0.85
N HIS A 251 0.01 -4.39 -0.35
CA HIS A 251 -1.16 -5.09 -0.88
C HIS A 251 -0.72 -6.14 -1.90
N GLU A 252 -0.97 -7.41 -1.56
CA GLU A 252 -0.66 -8.57 -2.38
C GLU A 252 -1.87 -8.93 -3.26
N GLY A 253 -1.74 -8.73 -4.57
CA GLY A 253 -2.78 -9.03 -5.55
C GLY A 253 -2.78 -8.03 -6.71
N PRO A 254 -3.39 -8.38 -7.86
CA PRO A 254 -3.64 -7.43 -8.93
C PRO A 254 -4.81 -6.51 -8.56
N VAL A 255 -4.69 -5.22 -8.86
CA VAL A 255 -5.78 -4.24 -8.84
C VAL A 255 -6.19 -3.98 -10.28
N LEU A 256 -7.36 -4.47 -10.67
CA LEU A 256 -7.87 -4.38 -12.04
C LEU A 256 -8.31 -2.94 -12.39
N PRO A 257 -8.50 -2.59 -13.68
CA PRO A 257 -9.16 -1.36 -14.09
C PRO A 257 -10.50 -1.14 -13.36
N ASP A 258 -10.79 0.10 -12.98
CA ASP A 258 -11.91 0.53 -12.14
C ASP A 258 -11.98 -0.08 -10.71
N GLU A 259 -11.03 -0.93 -10.32
CA GLU A 259 -10.94 -1.50 -8.98
C GLU A 259 -10.22 -0.54 -8.01
N SER A 260 -10.49 -0.70 -6.70
CA SER A 260 -9.80 0.07 -5.66
C SER A 260 -9.19 -0.84 -4.59
N ALA A 261 -7.98 -0.47 -4.16
CA ALA A 261 -7.25 -1.15 -3.09
C ALA A 261 -6.88 -0.14 -2.00
N MET A 262 -7.10 -0.53 -0.75
CA MET A 262 -6.91 0.34 0.42
C MET A 262 -5.94 -0.26 1.43
N ALA A 263 -5.17 0.62 2.07
CA ALA A 263 -4.33 0.32 3.22
C ALA A 263 -4.70 1.20 4.40
N THR A 264 -4.66 0.64 5.60
CA THR A 264 -5.05 1.32 6.84
C THR A 264 -3.87 1.35 7.81
N PHE A 265 -3.50 2.55 8.23
CA PHE A 265 -2.48 2.80 9.24
C PHE A 265 -3.18 3.17 10.55
N VAL A 266 -2.93 2.41 11.61
CA VAL A 266 -3.43 2.72 12.95
C VAL A 266 -2.29 3.39 13.72
N LEU A 267 -2.48 4.66 14.08
CA LEU A 267 -1.47 5.50 14.72
C LEU A 267 -1.96 5.97 16.09
N ARG A 268 -1.07 6.11 17.07
CA ARG A 268 -1.37 6.70 18.38
C ARG A 268 -0.78 8.11 18.47
N ALA A 269 -1.57 9.07 18.94
CA ALA A 269 -1.08 10.40 19.29
C ALA A 269 -0.17 10.36 20.53
N ILE A 270 1.05 10.89 20.42
CA ILE A 270 2.07 10.91 21.49
C ILE A 270 2.52 12.32 21.89
N ARG A 271 2.25 13.34 21.07
CA ARG A 271 2.61 14.74 21.35
C ARG A 271 1.60 15.68 20.69
N GLU A 272 1.26 16.76 21.40
CA GLU A 272 0.50 17.89 20.86
C GLU A 272 1.20 18.55 19.66
N GLY A 273 0.44 19.07 18.71
CA GLY A 273 0.95 19.72 17.50
C GLY A 273 0.03 19.60 16.30
N GLU A 274 0.37 20.29 15.21
CA GLU A 274 -0.32 20.16 13.93
C GLU A 274 0.48 19.25 13.00
N ILE A 275 -0.19 18.23 12.47
CA ILE A 275 0.41 17.17 11.67
C ILE A 275 -0.12 17.29 10.24
N ARG A 276 0.78 17.21 9.29
CA ARG A 276 0.49 17.09 7.87
C ARG A 276 0.85 15.67 7.42
N LEU A 277 -0.11 14.94 6.87
CA LEU A 277 0.10 13.62 6.29
C LEU A 277 -0.23 13.64 4.80
N GLU A 278 0.62 12.99 4.02
CA GLU A 278 0.43 12.72 2.60
C GLU A 278 0.67 11.22 2.37
N ALA A 279 -0.01 10.62 1.40
CA ALA A 279 0.28 9.25 1.01
C ALA A 279 1.34 9.23 -0.10
N TYR A 280 2.26 8.28 -0.03
CA TYR A 280 3.09 7.87 -1.15
C TYR A 280 2.78 6.41 -1.46
N VAL A 281 2.50 6.12 -2.73
CA VAL A 281 2.19 4.77 -3.21
C VAL A 281 3.13 4.43 -4.35
N MET A 282 3.80 3.27 -4.27
CA MET A 282 4.52 2.66 -5.39
C MET A 282 3.76 1.43 -5.90
N MET A 283 3.81 1.22 -7.20
CA MET A 283 2.91 0.34 -7.93
C MET A 283 3.67 -0.30 -9.09
N ASP A 284 3.60 -1.62 -9.26
CA ASP A 284 4.19 -2.29 -10.43
C ASP A 284 3.12 -2.42 -11.53
N ALA A 285 3.36 -1.83 -12.71
CA ALA A 285 2.51 -2.07 -13.86
C ALA A 285 2.79 -3.45 -14.47
N HIS A 286 1.75 -4.23 -14.77
CA HIS A 286 1.88 -5.48 -15.53
C HIS A 286 2.02 -5.24 -17.06
N THR A 287 2.89 -4.30 -17.42
CA THR A 287 3.29 -3.95 -18.79
C THR A 287 4.45 -4.84 -19.29
N ALA A 288 4.75 -4.77 -20.59
CA ALA A 288 5.91 -5.42 -21.19
C ALA A 288 6.77 -4.37 -21.95
N PRO A 289 7.95 -3.96 -21.44
CA PRO A 289 8.57 -4.38 -20.18
C PRO A 289 7.81 -3.87 -18.94
N PRO A 290 7.93 -4.54 -17.78
CA PRO A 290 7.28 -4.10 -16.55
C PRO A 290 7.86 -2.77 -16.07
N SER A 291 6.99 -1.84 -15.70
CA SER A 291 7.35 -0.50 -15.23
C SER A 291 6.81 -0.26 -13.83
N GLY A 292 7.70 0.04 -12.88
CA GLY A 292 7.29 0.54 -11.57
C GLY A 292 7.01 2.03 -11.64
N GLU A 293 5.83 2.45 -11.21
CA GLU A 293 5.44 3.86 -11.07
C GLU A 293 5.17 4.22 -9.62
N SER A 294 5.22 5.52 -9.33
CA SER A 294 4.81 6.05 -8.04
C SER A 294 3.91 7.27 -8.18
N ARG A 295 3.00 7.41 -7.20
CA ARG A 295 2.06 8.52 -7.08
C ARG A 295 2.05 8.99 -5.63
N LEU A 296 1.95 10.31 -5.45
CA LEU A 296 1.57 10.91 -4.18
C LEU A 296 0.05 11.04 -4.13
N SER A 297 -0.54 11.19 -2.95
CA SER A 297 -1.96 11.51 -2.83
C SER A 297 -2.31 12.86 -3.45
N ASP A 298 -3.46 12.90 -4.13
CA ASP A 298 -4.05 14.12 -4.69
C ASP A 298 -4.36 15.16 -3.59
N GLU A 299 -4.75 14.66 -2.41
CA GLU A 299 -5.03 15.46 -1.21
C GLU A 299 -3.93 15.31 -0.15
N LYS A 300 -3.87 16.30 0.76
CA LYS A 300 -2.97 16.37 1.91
C LYS A 300 -3.83 16.65 3.14
N ILE A 301 -3.85 15.73 4.10
CA ILE A 301 -4.70 15.87 5.30
C ILE A 301 -3.93 16.53 6.44
N PHE A 302 -4.68 17.31 7.23
CA PHE A 302 -4.17 18.00 8.41
C PHE A 302 -4.89 17.47 9.65
N VAL A 303 -4.12 17.13 10.68
CA VAL A 303 -4.62 16.56 11.93
C VAL A 303 -4.00 17.31 13.10
N ARG A 304 -4.82 17.84 14.01
CA ARG A 304 -4.35 18.50 15.24
C ARG A 304 -4.36 17.54 16.41
N VAL A 305 -3.27 17.49 17.18
CA VAL A 305 -3.23 16.80 18.47
C VAL A 305 -3.25 17.85 19.59
N THR A 306 -4.18 17.67 20.52
CA THR A 306 -4.42 18.47 21.72
C THR A 306 -4.00 17.71 22.98
N PRO A 307 -3.71 18.38 24.11
CA PRO A 307 -3.36 17.72 25.37
C PRO A 307 -4.50 16.90 26.01
#